data_AF-A0A940ICH5-F1
#
_entry.id   AF-A0A940ICH5-F1
#
_cell.length_a   1.000
_cell.length_b   1.000
_cell.length_c   1.000
_cell.angle_alpha   90.00
_cell.angle_beta   90.00
_cell.angle_gamma   90.00
#
_symmetry.space_group_name_H-M   'P 1'
#
loop_
_entity.id
_entity.type
_entity.pdbx_description
1 polymer ?
#
loop_
_entity_poly.entity_id
_entity_poly.type
_entity_poly.pdbx_seq_one_letter_code
_entity_poly.pdbx_strand_id
1 'polypeptide(L)'
;LPGRAAVLMPSAGYEGIAKFVADTMVEFGVNACPPLVVGVGVGTCVASSAKLAKRASLRKVGSRNPDPLVARMEEDLEKALNGIAIGPQGLSGSSSVLCVNIENMARHPSALGVGVAFGCWAHRRGTIAFDADMNYTLLSHKEAIL
;
A
#
# COMPACT_ATOMS: atom_id res chain seq x y z
N LEU A 1 -11.92 -2.61 2.74
CA LEU A 1 -11.14 -3.65 2.02
C LEU A 1 -10.32 -4.40 3.04
N PRO A 2 -10.09 -5.70 2.84
CA PRO A 2 -9.27 -6.46 3.76
C PRO A 2 -7.90 -5.82 3.90
N GLY A 3 -7.37 -5.89 5.12
CA GLY A 3 -6.12 -5.26 5.50
C GLY A 3 -5.72 -5.80 6.87
N ARG A 4 -4.42 -5.81 7.14
CA ARG A 4 -3.86 -6.39 8.35
C ARG A 4 -2.81 -5.43 8.89
N ALA A 5 -2.78 -5.26 10.20
CA ALA A 5 -1.73 -4.49 10.86
C ALA A 5 -1.28 -5.20 12.14
N ALA A 6 0.02 -5.16 12.42
CA ALA A 6 0.64 -5.81 13.57
C ALA A 6 1.87 -5.02 14.01
N VAL A 7 2.38 -5.34 15.19
CA VAL A 7 3.71 -4.91 15.63
C VAL A 7 4.61 -6.13 15.62
N LEU A 8 5.64 -6.09 14.80
CA LEU A 8 6.66 -7.12 14.68
C LEU A 8 7.79 -6.86 15.68
N MET A 9 8.55 -7.92 15.96
CA MET A 9 9.82 -7.76 16.66
C MET A 9 10.78 -6.90 15.81
N PRO A 10 11.54 -5.97 16.39
CA PRO A 10 12.48 -5.13 15.65
C PRO A 10 13.51 -5.91 14.84
N SER A 11 13.92 -7.08 15.37
CA SER A 11 14.86 -7.99 14.72
C SER A 11 14.32 -8.60 13.43
N ALA A 12 13.01 -8.53 13.19
CA ALA A 12 12.42 -9.03 11.96
C ALA A 12 12.84 -8.19 10.74
N GLY A 13 13.25 -6.93 10.92
CA GLY A 13 13.85 -6.14 9.86
C GLY A 13 12.98 -5.98 8.62
N TYR A 14 13.62 -5.86 7.45
CA TYR A 14 12.95 -5.69 6.17
C TYR A 14 12.31 -7.00 5.68
N GLU A 15 12.94 -8.13 5.98
CA GLU A 15 12.48 -9.47 5.65
C GLU A 15 11.15 -9.78 6.35
N GLY A 16 11.02 -9.36 7.61
CA GLY A 16 9.78 -9.50 8.38
C GLY A 16 8.63 -8.68 7.79
N ILE A 17 8.91 -7.46 7.31
CA ILE A 17 7.92 -6.64 6.60
C ILE A 17 7.51 -7.35 5.31
N ALA A 18 8.48 -7.78 4.49
CA ALA A 18 8.20 -8.44 3.22
C ALA A 18 7.39 -9.73 3.41
N LYS A 19 7.77 -10.54 4.41
CA LYS A 19 7.01 -11.74 4.78
C LYS A 19 5.59 -11.39 5.21
N PHE A 20 5.42 -10.39 6.07
CA PHE A 20 4.10 -9.97 6.53
C PHE A 20 3.20 -9.51 5.37
N VAL A 21 3.76 -8.77 4.41
CA VAL A 21 3.03 -8.33 3.20
C VAL A 21 2.65 -9.53 2.33
N ALA A 22 3.58 -10.45 2.09
CA ALA A 22 3.33 -11.66 1.30
C ALA A 22 2.28 -12.58 1.96
N ASP A 23 2.39 -12.83 3.27
CA ASP A 23 1.40 -13.61 4.03
C ASP A 23 0.01 -12.97 3.92
N THR A 24 -0.07 -11.64 4.07
CA THR A 24 -1.34 -10.90 3.94
C THR A 24 -1.92 -10.99 2.53
N MET A 25 -1.06 -10.99 1.50
CA MET A 25 -1.48 -11.17 0.10
C MET A 25 -2.03 -12.57 -0.15
N VAL A 26 -1.39 -13.61 0.36
CA VAL A 26 -1.87 -15.00 0.20
C VAL A 26 -3.19 -15.20 0.96
N GLU A 27 -3.32 -14.65 2.16
CA GLU A 27 -4.49 -14.85 3.02
C GLU A 27 -5.72 -14.09 2.54
N PHE A 28 -5.56 -12.84 2.08
CA PHE A 28 -6.68 -11.96 1.75
C PHE A 28 -6.72 -11.47 0.30
N GLY A 29 -5.65 -11.66 -0.48
CA GLY A 29 -5.48 -11.01 -1.78
C GLY A 29 -6.57 -11.38 -2.79
N VAL A 30 -6.92 -12.66 -2.89
CA VAL A 30 -7.98 -13.12 -3.81
C VAL A 30 -9.36 -12.51 -3.48
N ASN A 31 -9.64 -12.34 -2.18
CA ASN A 31 -10.90 -11.78 -1.68
C ASN A 31 -10.99 -10.26 -1.89
N ALA A 32 -9.92 -9.60 -2.33
CA ALA A 32 -9.86 -8.17 -2.58
C ALA A 32 -10.04 -7.80 -4.07
N CYS A 33 -10.50 -8.73 -4.93
CA CYS A 33 -10.69 -8.52 -6.37
C CYS A 33 -9.42 -7.99 -7.08
N PRO A 34 -8.35 -8.79 -7.17
CA PRO A 34 -7.12 -8.41 -7.87
C PRO A 34 -7.39 -8.03 -9.34
N PRO A 35 -6.57 -7.16 -9.96
CA PRO A 35 -5.24 -6.75 -9.51
C PRO A 35 -5.28 -5.65 -8.44
N LEU A 36 -4.41 -5.76 -7.44
CA LEU A 36 -4.46 -4.91 -6.24
C LEU A 36 -3.45 -3.76 -6.28
N VAL A 37 -3.86 -2.62 -5.71
CA VAL A 37 -2.92 -1.61 -5.22
C VAL A 37 -2.59 -1.96 -3.77
N VAL A 38 -1.33 -2.22 -3.47
CA VAL A 38 -0.90 -2.63 -2.12
C VAL A 38 -0.25 -1.45 -1.41
N GLY A 39 -0.94 -0.90 -0.42
CA GLY A 39 -0.38 0.10 0.48
C GLY A 39 0.25 -0.55 1.70
N VAL A 40 1.52 -0.26 1.96
CA VAL A 40 2.26 -0.72 3.13
C VAL A 40 2.62 0.48 4.00
N GLY A 41 2.33 0.38 5.30
CA GLY A 41 2.63 1.41 6.28
C GLY A 41 3.61 0.89 7.32
N VAL A 42 4.73 1.58 7.52
CA VAL A 42 5.74 1.23 8.53
C VAL A 42 5.77 2.32 9.61
N GLY A 43 5.49 1.96 10.85
CA GLY A 43 5.39 2.91 11.95
C GLY A 43 5.71 2.32 13.31
N THR A 44 5.18 2.95 14.37
CA THR A 44 5.50 2.56 15.75
C THR A 44 4.47 1.63 16.38
N CYS A 45 3.22 1.66 15.92
CA CYS A 45 2.12 0.90 16.49
C CYS A 45 1.10 0.51 15.40
N VAL A 46 0.14 -0.36 15.74
CA VAL A 46 -0.89 -0.82 14.80
C VAL A 46 -1.66 0.35 14.18
N ALA A 47 -2.09 1.33 14.99
CA ALA A 47 -2.91 2.45 14.53
C ALA A 47 -2.16 3.36 13.54
N SER A 48 -0.93 3.73 13.86
CA SER A 48 -0.10 4.57 12.96
C SER A 48 0.23 3.83 11.66
N SER A 49 0.57 2.55 11.75
CA SER A 49 0.91 1.72 10.59
C SER A 49 -0.29 1.51 9.67
N ALA A 50 -1.48 1.27 10.23
CA ALA A 50 -2.72 1.16 9.44
C ALA A 50 -3.08 2.48 8.73
N LYS A 51 -2.90 3.63 9.40
CA LYS A 51 -3.11 4.96 8.81
C LYS A 51 -2.15 5.19 7.64
N LEU A 52 -0.87 4.87 7.81
CA LEU A 52 0.14 4.99 6.76
C LEU A 52 -0.14 4.05 5.60
N ALA A 53 -0.50 2.79 5.86
CA ALA A 53 -0.86 1.82 4.83
C ALA A 53 -2.04 2.31 4.00
N LYS A 54 -3.06 2.88 4.64
CA LYS A 54 -4.19 3.47 3.94
C LYS A 54 -3.75 4.65 3.07
N ARG A 55 -2.90 5.55 3.60
CA ARG A 55 -2.32 6.66 2.83
C ARG A 55 -1.53 6.15 1.63
N ALA A 56 -0.71 5.13 1.82
CA ALA A 56 0.09 4.50 0.78
C ALA A 56 -0.81 3.94 -0.35
N SER A 57 -1.90 3.24 0.00
CA SER A 57 -2.84 2.68 -0.99
C SER A 57 -3.56 3.74 -1.83
N LEU A 58 -3.60 5.01 -1.39
CA LEU A 58 -4.26 6.10 -2.11
C LEU A 58 -3.30 6.89 -3.01
N ARG A 59 -2.01 6.54 -3.03
CA ARG A 59 -1.03 7.15 -3.93
C ARG A 59 -1.39 6.87 -5.39
N LYS A 60 -0.88 7.72 -6.29
CA LYS A 60 -1.08 7.52 -7.72
C LYS A 60 -0.42 6.20 -8.13
N VAL A 61 -1.15 5.36 -8.85
CA VAL A 61 -0.59 4.13 -9.44
C VAL A 61 0.61 4.49 -10.32
N GLY A 62 1.71 3.76 -10.14
CA GLY A 62 2.99 4.04 -10.80
C GLY A 62 3.84 5.14 -10.15
N SER A 63 3.37 5.78 -9.08
CA SER A 63 4.25 6.66 -8.29
C SER A 63 5.24 5.85 -7.45
N ARG A 64 6.47 6.34 -7.35
CA ARG A 64 7.53 5.76 -6.51
C ARG A 64 7.84 6.67 -5.33
N ASN A 65 8.33 6.07 -4.24
CA ASN A 65 8.78 6.83 -3.08
C ASN A 65 9.99 7.71 -3.46
N PRO A 66 10.11 8.96 -2.98
CA PRO A 66 11.30 9.78 -3.22
C PRO A 66 12.58 9.21 -2.57
N ASP A 67 12.45 8.40 -1.51
CA ASP A 67 13.59 7.69 -0.92
C ASP A 67 13.96 6.48 -1.79
N PRO A 68 15.19 6.41 -2.34
CA PRO A 68 15.61 5.33 -3.24
C PRO A 68 15.63 3.95 -2.58
N LEU A 69 15.86 3.86 -1.26
CA LEU A 69 15.83 2.58 -0.54
C LEU A 69 14.40 2.05 -0.44
N VAL A 70 13.45 2.95 -0.16
CA VAL A 70 12.03 2.60 -0.07
C VAL A 70 11.48 2.29 -1.47
N ALA A 71 11.86 3.06 -2.49
CA ALA A 71 11.46 2.81 -3.88
C ALA A 71 11.94 1.43 -4.38
N ARG A 72 13.17 1.05 -4.05
CA ARG A 72 13.68 -0.29 -4.35
C ARG A 72 12.87 -1.39 -3.65
N MET A 73 12.51 -1.18 -2.38
CA MET A 73 11.65 -2.12 -1.66
C MET A 73 10.23 -2.21 -2.26
N GLU A 74 9.65 -1.09 -2.73
CA GLU A 74 8.38 -1.09 -3.46
C GLU A 74 8.48 -2.00 -4.71
N GLU A 75 9.56 -1.89 -5.49
CA GLU A 75 9.79 -2.72 -6.68
C GLU A 75 10.02 -4.20 -6.36
N ASP A 76 10.83 -4.50 -5.35
CA ASP A 76 11.14 -5.87 -4.96
C ASP A 76 9.88 -6.58 -4.42
N LEU A 77 9.05 -5.88 -3.64
CA LEU A 77 7.75 -6.40 -3.21
C LEU A 77 6.80 -6.58 -4.39
N GLU A 78 6.72 -5.62 -5.31
CA GLU A 78 5.86 -5.72 -6.49
C GLU A 78 6.20 -6.94 -7.34
N LYS A 79 7.49 -7.22 -7.55
CA LYS A 79 7.98 -8.43 -8.24
C LYS A 79 7.62 -9.69 -7.46
N ALA A 80 7.89 -9.72 -6.15
CA ALA A 80 7.60 -10.87 -5.30
C ALA A 80 6.11 -11.22 -5.27
N LEU A 81 5.24 -10.22 -5.09
CA LEU A 81 3.79 -10.41 -5.04
C LEU A 81 3.21 -10.85 -6.38
N ASN A 82 3.72 -10.33 -7.50
CA ASN A 82 3.36 -10.84 -8.82
C ASN A 82 3.85 -12.28 -9.05
N GLY A 83 4.97 -12.66 -8.46
CA GLY A 83 5.50 -14.04 -8.49
C GLY A 83 4.65 -15.08 -7.76
N ILE A 84 3.74 -14.67 -6.85
CA ILE A 84 2.77 -15.56 -6.20
C ILE A 84 1.76 -16.14 -7.22
N ALA A 85 1.60 -15.46 -8.36
CA ALA A 85 0.76 -15.89 -9.48
C ALA A 85 -0.73 -16.06 -9.17
N ILE A 86 -1.30 -15.22 -8.29
CA ILE A 86 -2.76 -15.16 -8.03
C ILE A 86 -3.51 -14.73 -9.30
N GLY A 87 -2.97 -13.78 -10.06
CA GLY A 87 -3.56 -13.24 -11.28
C GLY A 87 -4.80 -12.35 -11.03
N PRO A 88 -5.33 -11.71 -12.07
CA PRO A 88 -6.56 -10.92 -11.97
C PRO A 88 -7.74 -11.79 -11.54
N GLN A 89 -8.55 -11.30 -10.61
CA GLN A 89 -9.68 -12.03 -10.02
C GLN A 89 -9.34 -13.41 -9.40
N GLY A 90 -8.06 -13.74 -9.20
CA GLY A 90 -7.65 -15.07 -8.74
C GLY A 90 -7.58 -16.14 -9.84
N LEU A 91 -7.63 -15.74 -11.12
CA LEU A 91 -7.61 -16.67 -12.26
C LEU A 91 -6.23 -17.23 -12.61
N SER A 92 -5.27 -17.08 -11.70
CA SER A 92 -3.86 -17.44 -11.87
C SER A 92 -3.15 -16.65 -12.99
N GLY A 93 -1.82 -16.62 -12.95
CA GLY A 93 -0.99 -15.95 -13.95
C GLY A 93 -0.34 -14.66 -13.44
N SER A 94 -0.03 -13.73 -14.35
CA SER A 94 0.72 -12.51 -14.03
C SER A 94 -0.19 -11.37 -13.59
N SER A 95 0.40 -10.28 -13.07
CA SER A 95 -0.34 -9.04 -12.73
C SER A 95 -1.33 -9.21 -11.58
N SER A 96 -0.91 -9.84 -10.49
CA SER A 96 -1.68 -9.91 -9.24
C SER A 96 -1.78 -8.55 -8.53
N VAL A 97 -0.78 -7.69 -8.73
CA VAL A 97 -0.71 -6.33 -8.18
C VAL A 97 -0.42 -5.32 -9.28
N LEU A 98 -1.07 -4.15 -9.20
CA LEU A 98 -0.83 -3.00 -10.07
C LEU A 98 0.36 -2.17 -9.62
N CYS A 99 0.50 -1.98 -8.31
CA CYS A 99 1.65 -1.33 -7.69
C CYS A 99 1.71 -1.64 -6.20
N VAL A 100 2.91 -1.50 -5.63
CA VAL A 100 3.15 -1.49 -4.19
C VAL A 100 3.66 -0.10 -3.80
N ASN A 101 3.07 0.48 -2.77
CA ASN A 101 3.46 1.78 -2.24
C ASN A 101 3.76 1.66 -0.75
N ILE A 102 4.88 2.24 -0.32
CA ILE A 102 5.32 2.21 1.08
C ILE A 102 5.34 3.64 1.63
N GLU A 103 4.72 3.80 2.80
CA GLU A 103 4.79 5.00 3.62
C GLU A 103 5.39 4.64 4.98
N ASN A 104 6.41 5.38 5.40
CA ASN A 104 7.09 5.16 6.67
C ASN A 104 7.06 6.40 7.57
N MET A 105 7.26 6.18 8.86
CA MET A 105 7.51 7.24 9.85
C MET A 105 8.57 6.80 10.85
N ALA A 106 9.06 7.74 11.66
CA ALA A 106 9.89 7.42 12.80
C ALA A 106 9.16 6.46 13.76
N ARG A 107 9.91 5.53 14.34
CA ARG A 107 9.40 4.51 15.27
C ARG A 107 10.29 4.37 16.48
N HIS A 108 9.73 3.91 17.59
CA HIS A 108 10.53 3.48 18.72
C HIS A 108 11.41 2.28 18.32
N PRO A 109 12.70 2.21 18.71
CA PRO A 109 13.59 1.12 18.30
C PRO A 109 13.06 -0.27 18.62
N SER A 110 12.34 -0.41 19.75
CA SER A 110 11.76 -1.68 20.20
C SER A 110 10.46 -2.11 19.51
N ALA A 111 9.89 -1.30 18.61
CA ALA A 111 8.63 -1.61 17.95
C ALA A 111 8.75 -1.45 16.43
N LEU A 112 8.33 -2.46 15.67
CA LEU A 112 8.22 -2.39 14.21
C LEU A 112 6.75 -2.57 13.81
N GLY A 113 6.00 -1.47 13.80
CA GLY A 113 4.62 -1.48 13.32
C GLY A 113 4.57 -1.64 11.81
N VAL A 114 3.75 -2.57 11.32
CA VAL A 114 3.52 -2.82 9.90
C VAL A 114 2.02 -2.90 9.64
N GLY A 115 1.56 -2.21 8.61
CA GLY A 115 0.18 -2.25 8.13
C GLY A 115 0.14 -2.52 6.63
N VAL A 116 -0.86 -3.26 6.19
CA VAL A 116 -1.16 -3.53 4.79
C VAL A 116 -2.61 -3.16 4.52
N ALA A 117 -2.83 -2.34 3.51
CA ALA A 117 -4.15 -1.93 3.04
C ALA A 117 -4.25 -2.15 1.54
N PHE A 118 -5.24 -2.93 1.11
CA PHE A 118 -5.50 -3.15 -0.31
C PHE A 118 -6.42 -2.09 -0.90
N GLY A 119 -6.13 -1.69 -2.13
CA GLY A 119 -7.06 -1.11 -3.08
C GLY A 119 -7.45 -2.17 -4.11
N CYS A 120 -8.74 -2.49 -4.22
CA CYS A 120 -9.25 -3.43 -5.21
C CYS A 120 -9.29 -2.81 -6.61
N TRP A 121 -9.70 -3.61 -7.61
CA TRP A 121 -10.02 -3.14 -8.97
C TRP A 121 -10.86 -1.85 -8.98
N ALA A 122 -11.89 -1.75 -8.13
CA ALA A 122 -12.73 -0.57 -7.99
C ALA A 122 -12.03 0.52 -7.15
N HIS A 123 -10.81 0.88 -7.56
CA HIS A 123 -9.94 1.81 -6.86
C HIS A 123 -10.46 3.26 -6.97
N ARG A 124 -11.38 3.61 -6.08
CA ARG A 124 -12.03 4.91 -6.01
C ARG A 124 -11.27 5.84 -5.07
N ARG A 125 -10.70 6.90 -5.63
CA ARG A 125 -10.05 7.98 -4.86
C ARG A 125 -10.30 9.32 -5.55
N GLY A 126 -10.33 10.39 -4.78
CA GLY A 126 -10.47 11.76 -5.26
C GLY A 126 -9.64 12.68 -4.38
N THR A 127 -9.12 13.78 -4.93
CA THR A 127 -8.35 14.75 -4.16
C THR A 127 -8.75 16.13 -4.62
N ILE A 128 -9.22 16.93 -3.68
CA ILE A 128 -9.64 18.30 -3.85
C ILE A 128 -8.77 19.14 -2.92
N ALA A 129 -8.19 20.22 -3.43
CA ALA A 129 -7.51 21.22 -2.63
C ALA A 129 -8.38 22.47 -2.59
N PHE A 130 -8.56 23.03 -1.40
CA PHE A 130 -9.23 24.31 -1.20
C PHE A 130 -8.16 25.34 -0.82
N ASP A 131 -8.26 26.55 -1.38
CA ASP A 131 -7.45 27.68 -0.96
C ASP A 131 -8.13 28.48 0.18
N ALA A 132 -7.47 29.54 0.64
CA ALA A 132 -7.98 30.39 1.73
C ALA A 132 -9.27 31.14 1.35
N ASP A 133 -9.51 31.33 0.05
CA ASP A 133 -10.66 32.04 -0.50
C ASP A 133 -11.81 31.08 -0.87
N MET A 134 -11.71 29.80 -0.46
CA MET A 134 -12.66 28.73 -0.76
C MET A 134 -12.77 28.34 -2.25
N ASN A 135 -11.80 28.75 -3.09
CA ASN A 135 -11.69 28.17 -4.42
C ASN A 135 -11.19 26.74 -4.32
N TYR A 136 -11.63 25.88 -5.24
CA TYR A 136 -11.23 24.48 -5.26
C TYR A 136 -10.44 24.13 -6.51
N THR A 137 -9.50 23.18 -6.37
CA THR A 137 -8.80 22.55 -7.48
C THR A 137 -8.92 21.03 -7.37
N LEU A 138 -9.42 20.38 -8.42
CA LEU A 138 -9.46 18.93 -8.53
C LEU A 138 -8.09 18.40 -8.96
N LEU A 139 -7.31 17.90 -7.99
CA LEU A 139 -5.92 17.47 -8.22
C LEU A 139 -5.82 16.13 -8.98
N SER A 140 -6.80 15.24 -8.80
CA SER A 140 -6.72 13.87 -9.35
C SER A 140 -7.60 13.63 -10.58
N HIS A 141 -8.70 14.37 -10.75
CA HIS A 141 -9.67 14.20 -11.84
C HIS A 141 -9.94 15.56 -12.50
N LYS A 142 -8.93 16.11 -13.19
CA LYS A 142 -8.96 17.48 -13.73
C LYS A 142 -10.10 17.73 -14.72
N GLU A 143 -10.63 16.68 -15.35
CA GLU A 143 -11.72 16.74 -16.33
C GLU A 143 -13.11 16.60 -15.70
N ALA A 144 -13.19 16.26 -14.41
CA ALA A 144 -14.47 16.16 -13.71
C ALA A 144 -14.97 17.55 -13.32
N ILE A 145 -16.28 17.78 -13.45
CA ILE A 145 -16.97 18.98 -12.95
C ILE A 145 -17.76 18.53 -11.71
N LEU A 146 -17.63 19.28 -10.61
CA LEU A 146 -18.35 19.06 -9.35
C LEU A 146 -19.65 19.84 -9.32
#